data_AF-A0A8S1NHA3-F1
#
_entry.id   AF-A0A8S1NHA3-F1
#
_cell.length_a   1.000
_cell.length_b   1.000
_cell.length_c   1.000
_cell.angle_alpha   90.00
_cell.angle_beta   90.00
_cell.angle_gamma   90.00
#
_symmetry.space_group_name_H-M   'P 1'
#
loop_
_entity.id
_entity.type
_entity.pdbx_description
1 polymer ?
#
loop_
_entity_poly.entity_id
_entity_poly.type
_entity_poly.pdbx_seq_one_letter_code
_entity_poly.pdbx_strand_id
1 'polypeptide(L)'
;MQDFLFISDCMQPIIKKVKLDLFNSFEDETMSAIIKKEQPSFIPFLSLRQKFGIHQKGGFYPLPKKYACLLDLCKKIEMNYLRNQCQIQFTVQNNFTEIIQVLQLLNLDPNLYKLKVIQDGIVIQHPLQNNFNKNDNKTIVKCSQEQKQLSEQIENRIKLLRQKLDQQVQIKHKEHLTINNCEDFEQFGSQFKIYHNDFDLNDSPDVNPIKLKKQIFSKELIQFHIDILNCLIEHYDKRGVSFMFYDNIVTILSVHLNKVKSEIEKGLKNIMNLIPDKMNILMDHINKQRWMIQLDRASLLQLNKQIILNQFLCY
;
A
#
# COMPACT_ATOMS: atom_id res chain seq x y z
N MET A 1 31.68 32.04 -45.55
CA MET A 1 31.77 31.98 -44.08
C MET A 1 32.35 30.64 -43.70
N GLN A 2 33.64 30.55 -43.42
CA GLN A 2 34.20 29.56 -42.50
C GLN A 2 35.67 29.90 -42.31
N ASP A 3 35.90 30.58 -41.19
CA ASP A 3 37.16 31.13 -40.76
C ASP A 3 37.45 30.53 -39.38
N PHE A 4 38.68 30.01 -39.26
CA PHE A 4 39.46 29.72 -38.05
C PHE A 4 39.11 28.52 -37.13
N LEU A 5 39.92 27.47 -37.31
CA LEU A 5 40.84 26.86 -36.33
C LEU A 5 40.80 27.40 -34.88
N PHE A 6 40.86 26.52 -33.87
CA PHE A 6 42.12 26.12 -33.22
C PHE A 6 41.95 25.18 -32.00
N ILE A 7 42.97 24.31 -31.85
CA ILE A 7 43.47 23.62 -30.63
C ILE A 7 42.86 22.26 -30.24
N SER A 8 43.53 21.24 -30.79
CA SER A 8 44.08 20.02 -30.18
C SER A 8 44.25 20.00 -28.65
N ASP A 9 43.82 18.87 -28.08
CA ASP A 9 44.42 18.12 -26.96
C ASP A 9 44.90 18.86 -25.71
N CYS A 10 44.10 18.73 -24.64
CA CYS A 10 44.57 18.25 -23.34
C CYS A 10 43.37 18.06 -22.41
N MET A 11 42.72 16.88 -22.46
CA MET A 11 41.99 16.24 -21.35
C MET A 11 41.34 14.93 -21.86
N GLN A 12 42.12 13.86 -21.97
CA GLN A 12 41.60 12.49 -21.87
C GLN A 12 42.25 11.84 -20.62
N PRO A 13 41.74 10.76 -20.00
CA PRO A 13 40.49 10.01 -20.19
C PRO A 13 39.88 9.48 -18.85
N ILE A 14 38.66 9.85 -18.44
CA ILE A 14 37.98 9.13 -17.33
C ILE A 14 36.57 8.62 -17.70
N ILE A 15 35.96 9.13 -18.77
CA ILE A 15 34.54 8.86 -19.06
C ILE A 15 34.32 7.60 -19.95
N LYS A 16 35.37 6.91 -20.40
CA LYS A 16 35.22 5.73 -21.28
C LYS A 16 35.05 4.38 -20.58
N LYS A 17 35.33 4.26 -19.27
CA LYS A 17 35.20 2.96 -18.57
C LYS A 17 33.82 2.73 -17.94
N VAL A 18 33.16 3.78 -17.45
CA VAL A 18 31.83 3.66 -16.80
C VAL A 18 30.70 3.41 -17.81
N LYS A 19 30.90 3.77 -19.09
CA LYS A 19 29.88 3.56 -20.14
C LYS A 19 29.82 2.14 -20.69
N LEU A 20 30.88 1.33 -20.55
CA LEU A 20 30.85 -0.06 -21.04
C LEU A 20 30.21 -1.03 -20.02
N ASP A 21 30.42 -0.81 -18.72
CA ASP A 21 29.85 -1.69 -17.70
C ASP A 21 28.32 -1.54 -17.56
N LEU A 22 27.78 -0.36 -17.88
CA LEU A 22 26.33 -0.13 -17.93
C LEU A 22 25.66 -0.70 -19.18
N PHE A 23 26.39 -0.92 -20.29
CA PHE A 23 25.79 -1.48 -21.51
C PHE A 23 25.75 -3.02 -21.48
N ASN A 24 26.76 -3.65 -20.87
CA ASN A 24 26.77 -5.11 -20.73
C ASN A 24 25.73 -5.62 -19.73
N SER A 25 25.27 -4.81 -18.76
CA SER A 25 24.19 -5.22 -17.86
C SER A 25 22.81 -5.27 -18.54
N PHE A 26 22.59 -4.49 -19.61
CA PHE A 26 21.30 -4.46 -20.32
C PHE A 26 21.12 -5.66 -21.26
N GLU A 27 22.20 -6.19 -21.86
CA GLU A 27 22.09 -7.35 -22.75
C GLU A 27 21.81 -8.64 -21.94
N ASP A 28 22.42 -8.80 -20.77
CA ASP A 28 22.13 -9.92 -19.85
C ASP A 28 20.73 -9.85 -19.22
N GLU A 29 20.18 -8.65 -18.99
CA GLU A 29 18.79 -8.47 -18.55
C GLU A 29 17.77 -8.95 -19.61
N THR A 30 18.06 -8.75 -20.89
CA THR A 30 17.16 -9.23 -21.96
C THR A 30 17.20 -10.75 -22.13
N MET A 31 18.36 -11.39 -21.95
CA MET A 31 18.48 -12.85 -22.01
C MET A 31 17.90 -13.54 -20.77
N SER A 32 18.07 -12.97 -19.57
CA SER A 32 17.47 -13.48 -18.33
C SER A 32 15.94 -13.32 -18.29
N ALA A 33 15.40 -12.27 -18.93
CA ALA A 33 13.95 -12.12 -19.15
C ALA A 33 13.36 -13.17 -20.10
N ILE A 34 14.14 -13.67 -21.07
CA ILE A 34 13.69 -14.69 -22.03
C ILE A 34 13.67 -16.10 -21.41
N ILE A 35 14.51 -16.35 -20.40
CA ILE A 35 14.64 -17.67 -19.76
C ILE A 35 13.56 -17.92 -18.67
N LYS A 36 12.96 -16.88 -18.08
CA LYS A 36 11.88 -17.02 -17.06
C LYS A 36 10.49 -17.30 -17.65
N LYS A 37 10.37 -18.17 -18.65
CA LYS A 37 9.10 -18.52 -19.32
C LYS A 37 8.13 -19.36 -18.47
N GLU A 38 8.53 -19.84 -17.29
CA GLU A 38 7.67 -20.67 -16.43
C GLU A 38 7.11 -19.94 -15.20
N GLN A 39 7.52 -18.70 -14.94
CA GLN A 39 6.96 -17.92 -13.83
C GLN A 39 5.89 -16.96 -14.35
N PRO A 40 4.72 -16.85 -13.67
CA PRO A 40 3.70 -15.89 -14.06
C PRO A 40 4.32 -14.50 -14.09
N SER A 41 4.22 -13.82 -15.24
CA SER A 41 4.79 -12.50 -15.44
C SER A 41 4.20 -11.51 -14.43
N PHE A 42 5.02 -11.06 -13.49
CA PHE A 42 4.69 -10.02 -12.53
C PHE A 42 4.45 -8.70 -13.26
N ILE A 43 3.41 -7.96 -12.86
CA ILE A 43 3.21 -6.60 -13.35
C ILE A 43 3.51 -5.60 -12.22
N PRO A 44 4.60 -4.83 -12.29
CA PRO A 44 4.91 -3.83 -11.30
C PRO A 44 3.85 -2.73 -11.28
N PHE A 45 3.06 -2.64 -10.19
CA PHE A 45 2.07 -1.59 -9.99
C PHE A 45 2.66 -0.22 -9.62
N LEU A 46 3.97 -0.16 -9.42
CA LEU A 46 4.73 1.05 -9.22
C LEU A 46 5.41 1.41 -10.54
N SER A 47 5.17 2.63 -11.02
CA SER A 47 5.91 3.19 -12.15
C SER A 47 7.43 3.12 -11.89
N LEU A 48 8.24 3.10 -12.95
CA LEU A 48 9.70 3.22 -12.82
C LEU A 48 10.11 4.45 -12.00
N ARG A 49 9.30 5.53 -12.00
CA ARG A 49 9.48 6.69 -11.13
C ARG A 49 9.13 6.43 -9.65
N GLN A 50 8.23 5.51 -9.34
CA GLN A 50 7.97 5.10 -7.96
C GLN A 50 9.00 4.08 -7.46
N LYS A 51 9.56 3.26 -8.35
CA LYS A 51 10.66 2.34 -8.06
C LYS A 51 12.02 3.04 -7.96
N PHE A 52 12.32 3.93 -8.90
CA PHE A 52 13.64 4.54 -9.13
C PHE A 52 13.63 6.07 -9.15
N GLY A 53 12.45 6.71 -9.13
CA GLY A 53 12.36 8.16 -9.17
C GLY A 53 12.72 8.77 -7.84
N ILE A 54 14.00 9.16 -7.77
CA ILE A 54 14.52 10.42 -7.25
C ILE A 54 13.90 10.84 -5.92
N HIS A 55 14.64 10.57 -4.85
CA HIS A 55 14.47 11.19 -3.53
C HIS A 55 13.00 11.37 -3.12
N GLN A 56 12.40 10.34 -2.50
CA GLN A 56 11.27 10.60 -1.62
C GLN A 56 11.70 11.74 -0.69
N LYS A 57 11.06 12.91 -0.82
CA LYS A 57 11.37 14.09 -0.01
C LYS A 57 11.36 13.64 1.46
N GLY A 58 12.55 13.44 2.06
CA GLY A 58 12.68 12.89 3.41
C GLY A 58 13.65 11.72 3.61
N GLY A 59 14.24 11.13 2.56
CA GLY A 59 15.31 10.12 2.74
C GLY A 59 14.83 8.77 3.29
N PHE A 60 13.62 8.36 2.95
CA PHE A 60 13.06 7.06 3.34
C PHE A 60 13.01 6.10 2.14
N TYR A 61 13.07 4.80 2.42
CA TYR A 61 12.86 3.74 1.43
C TYR A 61 11.43 3.78 0.88
N PRO A 62 11.20 3.38 -0.38
CA PRO A 62 9.85 3.30 -0.92
C PRO A 62 9.01 2.21 -0.22
N LEU A 63 7.78 2.54 0.16
CA LEU A 63 6.86 1.56 0.75
C LEU A 63 5.98 0.90 -0.32
N PRO A 64 5.60 -0.38 -0.17
CA PRO A 64 4.55 -0.98 -0.95
C PRO A 64 3.21 -0.26 -0.72
N LYS A 65 2.31 -0.30 -1.71
CA LYS A 65 1.04 0.46 -1.67
C LYS A 65 0.21 0.15 -0.42
N LYS A 66 0.13 -1.12 -0.01
CA LYS A 66 -0.58 -1.54 1.21
C LYS A 66 -0.06 -0.82 2.47
N TYR A 67 1.25 -0.68 2.62
CA TYR A 67 1.86 0.02 3.76
C TYR A 67 1.68 1.53 3.66
N ALA A 68 1.77 2.10 2.45
CA ALA A 68 1.49 3.50 2.22
C ALA A 68 0.04 3.86 2.61
N CYS A 69 -0.94 3.03 2.26
CA CYS A 69 -2.35 3.22 2.65
C CYS A 69 -2.54 3.22 4.17
N LEU A 70 -1.88 2.30 4.91
CA LEU A 70 -1.90 2.29 6.38
C LEU A 70 -1.33 3.57 6.97
N LEU A 71 -0.18 4.02 6.45
CA LEU A 71 0.47 5.24 6.91
C LEU A 71 -0.40 6.49 6.65
N ASP A 72 -1.06 6.55 5.49
CA ASP A 72 -1.96 7.65 5.14
C ASP A 72 -3.22 7.66 5.99
N LEU A 73 -3.78 6.49 6.35
CA LEU A 73 -4.87 6.41 7.32
C LEU A 73 -4.43 6.90 8.70
N CYS A 74 -3.26 6.46 9.18
CA CYS A 74 -2.70 6.93 10.45
C CYS A 74 -2.55 8.46 10.45
N LYS A 75 -1.96 9.05 9.41
CA LYS A 75 -1.87 10.51 9.25
C LYS A 75 -3.23 11.19 9.32
N LYS A 76 -4.25 10.64 8.66
CA LYS A 76 -5.61 11.20 8.70
C LYS A 76 -6.20 11.17 10.11
N ILE A 77 -6.03 10.07 10.84
CA ILE A 77 -6.49 9.92 12.23
C ILE A 77 -5.76 10.92 13.13
N GLU A 78 -4.44 10.98 13.06
CA GLU A 78 -3.62 11.88 13.87
C GLU A 78 -3.93 13.36 13.58
N MET A 79 -4.07 13.74 12.31
CA MET A 79 -4.44 15.11 11.93
C MET A 79 -5.88 15.47 12.34
N ASN A 80 -6.80 14.51 12.33
CA ASN A 80 -8.15 14.72 12.86
C ASN A 80 -8.09 14.95 14.37
N TYR A 81 -7.30 14.15 15.10
CA TYR A 81 -7.09 14.35 16.52
C TYR A 81 -6.45 15.72 16.83
N LEU A 82 -5.44 16.16 16.07
CA LEU A 82 -4.82 17.47 16.23
C LEU A 82 -5.84 18.61 16.14
N ARG A 83 -6.79 18.51 15.19
CA ARG A 83 -7.82 19.52 14.93
C ARG A 83 -8.99 19.47 15.90
N ASN A 84 -9.52 18.27 16.15
CA ASN A 84 -10.83 18.09 16.80
C ASN A 84 -10.73 17.50 18.21
N GLN A 85 -9.61 16.84 18.54
CA GLN A 85 -9.32 16.22 19.85
C GLN A 85 -10.44 15.32 20.39
N CYS A 86 -11.18 14.70 19.49
CA CYS A 86 -12.32 13.85 19.79
C CYS A 86 -12.02 12.39 19.49
N GLN A 87 -12.82 11.51 20.08
CA GLN A 87 -12.83 10.09 19.71
C GLN A 87 -13.38 9.95 18.28
N ILE A 88 -12.84 8.99 17.53
CA ILE A 88 -13.27 8.73 16.16
C ILE A 88 -14.06 7.44 16.13
N GLN A 89 -15.28 7.50 15.62
CA GLN A 89 -16.14 6.35 15.42
C GLN A 89 -16.08 5.92 13.96
N PHE A 90 -15.83 4.63 13.76
CA PHE A 90 -15.91 3.97 12.46
C PHE A 90 -17.07 2.99 12.46
N THR A 91 -17.90 3.05 11.43
CA THR A 91 -19.06 2.17 11.26
C THR A 91 -18.82 1.22 10.10
N VAL A 92 -19.26 -0.03 10.23
CA VAL A 92 -19.07 -1.06 9.19
C VAL A 92 -19.67 -0.62 7.84
N GLN A 93 -20.80 0.09 7.88
CA GLN A 93 -21.47 0.58 6.68
C GLN A 93 -20.61 1.55 5.87
N ASN A 94 -19.88 2.46 6.51
CA ASN A 94 -19.18 3.55 5.83
C ASN A 94 -17.67 3.37 5.80
N ASN A 95 -17.12 2.57 6.72
CA ASN A 95 -15.70 2.51 7.01
C ASN A 95 -15.17 1.08 7.00
N PHE A 96 -15.77 0.20 6.19
CA PHE A 96 -15.44 -1.21 6.15
C PHE A 96 -13.93 -1.48 6.04
N THR A 97 -13.26 -0.77 5.13
CA THR A 97 -11.82 -0.95 4.89
C THR A 97 -10.99 -0.28 5.99
N GLU A 98 -11.37 0.93 6.40
CA GLU A 98 -10.66 1.70 7.42
C GLU A 98 -10.70 0.99 8.78
N ILE A 99 -11.79 0.29 9.12
CA ILE A 99 -11.85 -0.55 10.33
C ILE A 99 -10.75 -1.60 10.30
N ILE A 100 -10.65 -2.36 9.20
CA ILE A 100 -9.62 -3.41 9.06
C ILE A 100 -8.22 -2.79 9.14
N GLN A 101 -7.99 -1.68 8.45
CA GLN A 101 -6.73 -0.96 8.48
C GLN A 101 -6.36 -0.43 9.88
N VAL A 102 -7.32 0.06 10.66
CA VAL A 102 -7.09 0.43 12.07
C VAL A 102 -6.68 -0.79 12.90
N LEU A 103 -7.32 -1.94 12.69
CA LEU A 103 -6.93 -3.18 13.38
C LEU A 103 -5.53 -3.66 12.97
N GLN A 104 -5.11 -3.44 11.72
CA GLN A 104 -3.75 -3.70 11.25
C GLN A 104 -2.74 -2.75 11.91
N LEU A 105 -3.07 -1.46 12.01
CA LEU A 105 -2.24 -0.47 12.71
C LEU A 105 -2.04 -0.84 14.19
N LEU A 106 -3.09 -1.29 14.87
CA LEU A 106 -3.01 -1.74 16.26
C LEU A 106 -2.20 -3.04 16.43
N ASN A 107 -2.09 -3.86 15.38
CA ASN A 107 -1.23 -5.04 15.42
C ASN A 107 0.26 -4.65 15.30
N LEU A 108 0.57 -3.61 14.52
CA LEU A 108 1.93 -3.05 14.41
C LEU A 108 2.34 -2.29 15.68
N ASP A 109 1.38 -1.62 16.31
CA ASP A 109 1.60 -0.87 17.54
C ASP A 109 0.35 -0.90 18.44
N PRO A 110 0.33 -1.81 19.45
CA PRO A 110 -0.80 -1.93 20.37
C PRO A 110 -1.09 -0.66 21.17
N ASN A 111 -0.09 0.23 21.33
CA ASN A 111 -0.21 1.46 22.09
C ASN A 111 -0.61 2.65 21.20
N LEU A 112 -0.89 2.43 19.92
CA LEU A 112 -1.23 3.51 19.00
C LEU A 112 -2.56 4.16 19.38
N TYR A 113 -3.61 3.38 19.60
CA TYR A 113 -4.93 3.88 19.99
C TYR A 113 -5.60 2.98 21.02
N LYS A 114 -6.43 3.57 21.89
CA LYS A 114 -7.34 2.80 22.74
C LYS A 114 -8.57 2.41 21.89
N LEU A 115 -8.82 1.11 21.79
CA LEU A 115 -9.91 0.56 20.99
C LEU A 115 -11.11 0.18 21.87
N LYS A 116 -12.30 0.62 21.47
CA LYS A 116 -13.58 0.15 22.01
C LYS A 116 -14.44 -0.42 20.88
N VAL A 117 -14.86 -1.68 21.03
CA VAL A 117 -15.75 -2.33 20.06
C VAL A 117 -17.21 -1.98 20.38
N ILE A 118 -17.94 -1.55 19.37
CA ILE A 118 -19.38 -1.26 19.42
C ILE A 118 -20.14 -2.25 18.52
N GLN A 119 -21.47 -2.21 18.54
CA GLN A 119 -22.31 -3.19 17.82
C GLN A 119 -22.00 -3.23 16.31
N ASP A 120 -21.94 -2.06 15.66
CA ASP A 120 -21.76 -1.96 14.19
C ASP A 120 -20.42 -1.30 13.80
N GLY A 121 -19.36 -1.53 14.59
CA GLY A 121 -18.03 -0.99 14.28
C GLY A 121 -17.11 -0.82 15.48
N ILE A 122 -16.27 0.22 15.42
CA ILE A 122 -15.26 0.51 16.44
C ILE A 122 -15.20 2.00 16.77
N VAL A 123 -14.77 2.30 17.98
CA VAL A 123 -14.40 3.65 18.41
C VAL A 123 -12.95 3.62 18.83
N ILE A 124 -12.16 4.55 18.29
CA ILE A 124 -10.78 4.76 18.72
C ILE A 124 -10.65 6.05 19.52
N GLN A 125 -9.83 5.99 20.55
CA GLN A 125 -9.45 7.14 21.37
C GLN A 125 -7.94 7.30 21.31
N HIS A 126 -7.50 8.54 21.07
CA HIS A 126 -6.08 8.85 21.07
C HIS A 126 -5.52 8.71 22.51
N PRO A 127 -4.33 8.12 22.73
CA PRO A 127 -3.81 7.88 24.09
C PRO A 127 -3.61 9.17 24.89
N LEU A 128 -3.29 10.28 24.21
CA LEU A 128 -3.16 11.62 24.80
C LEU A 128 -4.50 12.33 25.06
N GLN A 129 -5.62 11.70 24.69
CA GLN A 129 -6.93 12.30 24.90
C GLN A 129 -7.30 12.17 26.38
N ASN A 130 -7.15 13.27 27.12
CA ASN A 130 -7.66 13.35 28.48
C ASN A 130 -9.19 13.24 28.43
N ASN A 131 -9.77 12.40 29.29
CA ASN A 131 -11.20 12.36 29.54
C ASN A 131 -11.63 13.63 30.28
N PHE A 132 -11.56 14.79 29.63
CA PHE A 132 -12.30 15.95 30.10
C PHE A 132 -13.76 15.64 29.85
N ASN A 133 -14.46 15.31 30.94
CA ASN A 133 -15.90 15.10 30.94
C ASN A 133 -16.59 16.24 30.21
N LYS A 134 -17.57 15.86 29.40
CA LYS A 134 -18.61 16.73 28.85
C LYS A 134 -19.20 17.56 29.99
N ASN A 135 -18.85 18.85 30.01
CA ASN A 135 -19.65 20.00 30.46
C ASN A 135 -18.65 21.13 30.68
N ASP A 136 -18.32 21.82 29.59
CA ASP A 136 -18.22 23.28 29.58
C ASP A 136 -17.83 23.70 28.17
N ASN A 137 -18.71 24.46 27.53
CA ASN A 137 -18.45 25.18 26.29
C ASN A 137 -17.43 26.30 26.54
N LYS A 138 -16.19 25.93 26.84
CA LYS A 138 -15.04 26.80 26.68
C LYS A 138 -14.11 26.09 25.71
N THR A 139 -14.08 26.61 24.49
CA THR A 139 -12.96 26.47 23.57
C THR A 139 -11.69 26.73 24.38
N ILE A 140 -11.01 25.65 24.80
CA ILE A 140 -9.70 25.75 25.41
C ILE A 140 -8.80 26.24 24.28
N VAL A 141 -8.58 27.55 24.23
CA VAL A 141 -7.57 28.17 23.38
C VAL A 141 -6.23 27.66 23.92
N LYS A 142 -5.76 26.54 23.37
CA LYS A 142 -4.44 26.00 23.69
C LYS A 142 -3.39 27.06 23.38
N CYS A 143 -2.44 27.23 24.27
CA CYS A 143 -1.28 28.08 24.01
C CYS A 143 -0.58 27.59 22.72
N SER A 144 -0.02 28.50 21.92
CA SER A 144 0.70 28.15 20.67
C SER A 144 1.84 27.15 20.90
N GLN A 145 2.40 27.13 22.12
CA GLN A 145 3.42 26.16 22.53
C GLN A 145 2.86 24.75 22.74
N GLU A 146 1.67 24.59 23.34
CA GLU A 146 1.03 23.28 23.55
C GLU A 146 0.60 22.64 22.23
N GLN A 147 0.15 23.44 21.26
CA GLN A 147 -0.17 22.96 19.91
C GLN A 147 1.09 22.49 19.17
N LYS A 148 2.21 23.20 19.31
CA LYS A 148 3.50 22.78 18.72
C LYS A 148 3.99 21.48 19.33
N GLN A 149 3.97 21.35 20.65
CA GLN A 149 4.35 20.11 21.35
C GLN A 149 3.47 18.93 20.91
N LEU A 150 2.15 19.14 20.80
CA LEU A 150 1.25 18.09 20.33
C LEU A 150 1.54 17.70 18.87
N SER A 151 1.83 18.67 17.99
CA SER A 151 2.21 18.41 16.60
C SER A 151 3.51 17.59 16.53
N GLU A 152 4.53 17.94 17.31
CA GLU A 152 5.80 17.20 17.37
C GLU A 152 5.59 15.76 17.87
N GLN A 153 4.73 15.55 18.88
CA GLN A 153 4.39 14.20 19.36
C GLN A 153 3.69 13.37 18.28
N ILE A 154 2.77 13.98 17.53
CA ILE A 154 2.09 13.33 16.41
C ILE A 154 3.07 12.95 15.29
N GLU A 155 3.97 13.87 14.91
CA GLU A 155 4.99 13.61 13.91
C GLU A 155 5.92 12.47 14.33
N ASN A 156 6.34 12.44 15.59
CA ASN A 156 7.15 11.35 16.14
C ASN A 156 6.43 10.00 16.09
N ARG A 157 5.12 9.96 16.40
CA ARG A 157 4.32 8.72 16.31
C ARG A 157 4.21 8.21 14.87
N ILE A 158 3.96 9.11 13.91
CA ILE A 158 3.92 8.76 12.48
C ILE A 158 5.28 8.26 12.02
N LYS A 159 6.38 8.89 12.46
CA LYS A 159 7.75 8.48 12.13
C LYS A 159 8.09 7.09 12.69
N LEU A 160 7.72 6.80 13.94
CA LEU A 160 7.91 5.48 14.54
C LEU A 160 7.14 4.39 13.79
N LEU A 161 5.89 4.67 13.42
CA LEU A 161 5.09 3.74 12.60
C LEU A 161 5.73 3.51 11.23
N ARG A 162 6.21 4.58 10.56
CA ARG A 162 6.94 4.47 9.30
C ARG A 162 8.17 3.58 9.44
N GLN A 163 8.97 3.76 10.49
CA GLN A 163 10.15 2.92 10.74
C GLN A 163 9.80 1.44 10.91
N LYS A 164 8.71 1.12 11.62
CA LYS A 164 8.24 -0.27 11.75
C LYS A 164 7.86 -0.89 10.40
N LEU A 165 7.18 -0.13 9.55
CA LEU A 165 6.83 -0.58 8.20
C LEU A 165 8.08 -0.76 7.33
N ASP A 166 9.02 0.20 7.35
CA ASP A 166 10.28 0.12 6.61
C ASP A 166 11.09 -1.12 7.03
N GLN A 167 11.15 -1.43 8.33
CA GLN A 167 11.83 -2.62 8.86
C GLN A 167 11.26 -3.92 8.29
N GLN A 168 9.93 -4.04 8.17
CA GLN A 168 9.30 -5.23 7.59
C GLN A 168 9.69 -5.43 6.12
N VAL A 169 9.77 -4.35 5.34
CA VAL A 169 10.21 -4.43 3.93
C VAL A 169 11.71 -4.75 3.85
N GLN A 170 12.53 -4.14 4.71
CA GLN A 170 13.98 -4.37 4.74
C GLN A 170 14.34 -5.83 5.09
N ILE A 171 13.61 -6.46 6.03
CA ILE A 171 13.81 -7.88 6.34
C ILE A 171 13.60 -8.73 5.09
N LYS A 172 12.50 -8.49 4.35
CA LYS A 172 12.23 -9.20 3.09
C LYS A 172 13.22 -8.90 1.98
N HIS A 173 13.67 -7.65 1.88
CA HIS A 173 14.71 -7.29 0.93
C HIS A 173 16.02 -8.00 1.24
N LYS A 174 16.41 -8.11 2.52
CA LYS A 174 17.60 -8.83 2.93
C LYS A 174 17.51 -10.32 2.60
N GLU A 175 16.36 -10.95 2.87
CA GLU A 175 16.09 -12.34 2.45
C GLU A 175 16.25 -12.50 0.92
N HIS A 176 15.73 -11.56 0.13
CA HIS A 176 15.86 -11.57 -1.33
C HIS A 176 17.32 -11.44 -1.79
N LEU A 177 18.10 -10.54 -1.18
CA LEU A 177 19.52 -10.38 -1.50
C LEU A 177 20.30 -11.66 -1.21
N THR A 178 20.04 -12.33 -0.10
CA THR A 178 20.68 -13.60 0.26
C THR A 178 20.32 -14.73 -0.71
N ILE A 179 19.05 -14.82 -1.14
CA ILE A 179 18.61 -15.86 -2.09
C ILE A 179 19.29 -15.67 -3.46
N ASN A 180 19.55 -14.42 -3.86
CA ASN A 180 20.14 -14.08 -5.15
C ASN A 180 21.66 -13.85 -5.10
N ASN A 181 22.31 -14.12 -3.97
CA ASN A 181 23.75 -13.88 -3.73
C ASN A 181 24.20 -12.45 -4.10
N CYS A 182 23.41 -11.46 -3.67
CA CYS A 182 23.63 -10.04 -3.96
C CYS A 182 23.78 -9.20 -2.66
N GLU A 183 24.34 -9.79 -1.60
CA GLU A 183 24.46 -9.15 -0.28
C GLU A 183 25.29 -7.86 -0.32
N ASP A 184 26.24 -7.75 -1.25
CA ASP A 184 27.06 -6.54 -1.46
C ASP A 184 26.20 -5.30 -1.78
N PHE A 185 25.00 -5.50 -2.34
CA PHE A 185 24.05 -4.42 -2.61
C PHE A 185 23.52 -3.78 -1.31
N GLU A 186 23.57 -4.46 -0.16
CA GLU A 186 23.04 -3.93 1.11
C GLU A 186 23.70 -2.59 1.48
N GLN A 187 25.01 -2.46 1.25
CA GLN A 187 25.74 -1.22 1.53
C GLN A 187 25.26 -0.07 0.64
N PHE A 188 25.15 -0.31 -0.66
CA PHE A 188 24.68 0.68 -1.63
C PHE A 188 23.22 1.07 -1.38
N GLY A 189 22.34 0.07 -1.19
CA GLY A 189 20.94 0.27 -0.87
C GLY A 189 20.73 1.05 0.43
N SER A 190 21.59 0.85 1.43
CA SER A 190 21.53 1.58 2.70
C SER A 190 21.87 3.07 2.59
N GLN A 191 22.84 3.41 1.74
CA GLN A 191 23.30 4.77 1.51
C GLN A 191 22.25 5.59 0.74
N PHE A 192 21.69 5.00 -0.32
CA PHE A 192 20.76 5.69 -1.21
C PHE A 192 19.29 5.47 -0.84
N LYS A 193 19.00 4.59 0.13
CA LYS A 193 17.64 4.22 0.56
C LYS A 193 16.80 3.66 -0.59
N ILE A 194 17.41 2.73 -1.33
CA ILE A 194 16.82 2.06 -2.49
C ILE A 194 16.83 0.54 -2.28
N TYR A 195 15.88 -0.13 -2.92
CA TYR A 195 15.86 -1.60 -2.99
C TYR A 195 16.51 -2.07 -4.29
N HIS A 196 16.87 -3.36 -4.32
CA HIS A 196 17.38 -4.00 -5.52
C HIS A 196 16.34 -3.94 -6.64
N ASN A 197 16.79 -3.84 -7.90
CA ASN A 197 15.90 -3.61 -9.05
C ASN A 197 14.84 -4.72 -9.22
N ASP A 198 15.27 -5.96 -8.97
CA ASP A 198 14.46 -7.17 -9.07
C ASP A 198 13.65 -7.48 -7.81
N PHE A 199 13.81 -6.68 -6.74
CA PHE A 199 13.01 -6.83 -5.55
C PHE A 199 11.59 -6.33 -5.81
N ASP A 200 10.61 -7.23 -5.74
CA ASP A 200 9.22 -6.82 -5.74
C ASP A 200 8.80 -6.34 -4.35
N LEU A 201 8.44 -5.06 -4.27
CA LEU A 201 7.95 -4.46 -3.04
C LEU A 201 6.65 -5.12 -2.55
N ASN A 202 5.83 -5.65 -3.47
CA ASN A 202 4.54 -6.25 -3.11
C ASN A 202 4.69 -7.61 -2.41
N ASP A 203 5.84 -8.28 -2.54
CA ASP A 203 6.18 -9.52 -1.82
C ASP A 203 6.37 -9.32 -0.31
N SER A 204 6.36 -8.06 0.16
CA SER A 204 6.32 -7.75 1.58
C SER A 204 5.12 -8.43 2.25
N PRO A 205 5.26 -8.98 3.47
CA PRO A 205 4.17 -9.70 4.14
C PRO A 205 2.97 -8.79 4.37
N ASP A 206 1.77 -9.37 4.43
CA ASP A 206 0.59 -8.62 4.81
C ASP A 206 0.56 -8.39 6.33
N VAL A 207 0.16 -7.19 6.75
CA VAL A 207 -0.07 -6.91 8.18
C VAL A 207 -1.42 -7.51 8.55
N ASN A 208 -1.43 -8.46 9.47
CA ASN A 208 -2.67 -9.05 9.96
C ASN A 208 -3.40 -8.07 10.90
N PRO A 209 -4.74 -7.97 10.85
CA PRO A 209 -5.50 -7.21 11.82
C PRO A 209 -5.51 -7.92 13.19
N ILE A 210 -5.59 -7.15 14.28
CA ILE A 210 -5.81 -7.74 15.61
C ILE A 210 -7.16 -8.46 15.68
N LYS A 211 -7.22 -9.56 16.43
CA LYS A 211 -8.46 -10.28 16.69
C LYS A 211 -9.38 -9.48 17.61
N LEU A 212 -10.63 -9.31 17.22
CA LEU A 212 -11.65 -8.68 18.06
C LEU A 212 -12.32 -9.72 18.95
N LYS A 213 -12.64 -9.33 20.19
CA LYS A 213 -13.42 -10.17 21.12
C LYS A 213 -14.87 -10.37 20.69
N LYS A 214 -15.37 -9.52 19.79
CA LYS A 214 -16.74 -9.55 19.27
C LYS A 214 -16.71 -9.39 17.76
N GLN A 215 -17.53 -10.18 17.07
CA GLN A 215 -17.74 -10.05 15.63
C GLN A 215 -18.53 -8.78 15.32
N ILE A 216 -17.97 -7.91 14.47
CA ILE A 216 -18.61 -6.67 13.99
C ILE A 216 -19.08 -6.77 12.54
N PHE A 217 -18.49 -7.67 11.75
CA PHE A 217 -18.87 -7.91 10.36
C PHE A 217 -19.84 -9.09 10.29
N SER A 218 -20.99 -8.91 9.65
CA SER A 218 -21.94 -10.01 9.45
C SER A 218 -21.34 -11.08 8.52
N LYS A 219 -21.71 -12.35 8.74
CA LYS A 219 -21.26 -13.46 7.88
C LYS A 219 -21.65 -13.25 6.41
N GLU A 220 -22.85 -12.73 6.17
CA GLU A 220 -23.34 -12.39 4.83
C GLU A 220 -22.48 -11.33 4.14
N LEU A 221 -22.08 -10.28 4.87
CA LEU A 221 -21.21 -9.24 4.32
C LEU A 221 -19.84 -9.80 3.96
N ILE A 222 -19.29 -10.68 4.80
CA ILE A 222 -18.00 -11.32 4.52
C ILE A 222 -18.11 -12.23 3.29
N GLN A 223 -19.15 -13.07 3.25
CA GLN A 223 -19.40 -13.98 2.14
C GLN A 223 -19.57 -13.22 0.82
N PHE A 224 -20.28 -12.09 0.84
CA PHE A 224 -20.44 -11.24 -0.34
C PHE A 224 -19.09 -10.77 -0.94
N HIS A 225 -18.11 -10.40 -0.10
CA HIS A 225 -16.78 -10.01 -0.60
C HIS A 225 -15.97 -11.21 -1.09
N ILE A 226 -16.11 -12.38 -0.44
CA ILE A 226 -15.53 -13.65 -0.91
C ILE A 226 -16.08 -14.00 -2.29
N ASP A 227 -17.40 -13.90 -2.49
CA ASP A 227 -18.06 -14.26 -3.75
C ASP A 227 -17.63 -13.33 -4.89
N ILE A 228 -17.47 -12.02 -4.63
CA ILE A 228 -16.90 -11.10 -5.62
C ILE A 228 -15.49 -11.55 -6.02
N LEU A 229 -14.63 -11.86 -5.06
CA LEU A 229 -13.25 -12.28 -5.34
C LEU A 229 -13.20 -13.58 -6.12
N ASN A 230 -14.00 -14.57 -5.74
CA ASN A 230 -14.12 -15.83 -6.48
C ASN A 230 -14.59 -15.61 -7.92
N CYS A 231 -15.63 -14.79 -8.12
CA CYS A 231 -16.14 -14.49 -9.45
C CYS A 231 -15.09 -13.74 -10.31
N LEU A 232 -14.34 -12.81 -9.72
CA LEU A 232 -13.23 -12.14 -10.41
C LEU A 232 -12.15 -13.15 -10.81
N ILE A 233 -11.75 -14.05 -9.92
CA ILE A 233 -10.72 -15.06 -10.21
C ILE A 233 -11.16 -15.96 -11.36
N GLU A 234 -12.36 -16.52 -11.30
CA GLU A 234 -12.89 -17.38 -12.36
C GLU A 234 -12.97 -16.65 -13.71
N HIS A 235 -13.39 -15.38 -13.69
CA HIS A 235 -13.56 -14.61 -14.91
C HIS A 235 -12.23 -14.25 -15.58
N TYR A 236 -11.23 -13.87 -14.78
CA TYR A 236 -9.89 -13.53 -15.27
C TYR A 236 -9.09 -14.78 -15.69
N ASP A 237 -9.30 -15.92 -15.03
CA ASP A 237 -8.67 -17.19 -15.39
C ASP A 237 -9.10 -17.66 -16.80
N LYS A 238 -10.40 -17.55 -17.11
CA LYS A 238 -10.95 -17.90 -18.43
C LYS A 238 -10.49 -17.00 -19.56
N ARG A 239 -10.16 -15.73 -19.27
CA ARG A 239 -9.87 -14.73 -20.31
C ARG A 239 -8.38 -14.51 -20.55
N GLY A 240 -7.49 -14.95 -19.66
CA GLY A 240 -6.05 -14.76 -19.82
C GLY A 240 -5.59 -13.29 -19.83
N VAL A 241 -6.48 -12.34 -19.51
CA VAL A 241 -6.21 -10.89 -19.55
C VAL A 241 -6.24 -10.34 -18.14
N SER A 242 -5.20 -9.62 -17.73
CA SER A 242 -5.04 -8.98 -16.41
C SER A 242 -5.75 -7.63 -16.26
N PHE A 243 -6.52 -7.20 -17.26
CA PHE A 243 -7.13 -5.87 -17.33
C PHE A 243 -8.59 -5.94 -17.80
N MET A 244 -9.48 -5.16 -17.18
CA MET A 244 -10.85 -4.98 -17.67
C MET A 244 -11.45 -3.65 -17.26
N PHE A 245 -12.38 -3.12 -18.07
CA PHE A 245 -13.13 -1.92 -17.76
C PHE A 245 -14.01 -2.10 -16.52
N TYR A 246 -14.03 -1.11 -15.64
CA TYR A 246 -14.74 -1.11 -14.37
C TYR A 246 -16.24 -1.39 -14.56
N ASP A 247 -16.90 -0.69 -15.49
CA ASP A 247 -18.35 -0.86 -15.74
C ASP A 247 -18.71 -2.27 -16.23
N ASN A 248 -17.80 -2.91 -16.97
CA ASN A 248 -17.98 -4.28 -17.45
C ASN A 248 -17.90 -5.26 -16.27
N ILE A 249 -16.89 -5.10 -15.40
CA ILE A 249 -16.74 -5.91 -14.19
C ILE A 249 -17.96 -5.75 -13.28
N VAL A 250 -18.39 -4.50 -13.03
CA VAL A 250 -19.58 -4.20 -12.22
C VAL A 250 -20.82 -4.89 -12.79
N THR A 251 -20.99 -4.83 -14.11
CA THR A 251 -22.14 -5.46 -14.78
C THR A 251 -22.09 -6.98 -14.68
N ILE A 252 -20.93 -7.59 -14.91
CA ILE A 252 -20.73 -9.04 -14.79
C ILE A 252 -21.06 -9.51 -13.38
N LEU A 253 -20.50 -8.84 -12.36
CA LEU A 253 -20.72 -9.19 -10.96
C LEU A 253 -22.17 -8.93 -10.53
N SER A 254 -22.80 -7.86 -11.02
CA SER A 254 -24.20 -7.54 -10.74
C SER A 254 -25.14 -8.63 -11.23
N VAL A 255 -24.91 -9.14 -12.45
CA VAL A 255 -25.67 -10.26 -13.02
C VAL A 255 -25.36 -11.57 -12.29
N HIS A 256 -24.09 -11.86 -12.02
CA HIS A 256 -23.68 -13.12 -11.40
C HIS A 256 -24.15 -13.26 -9.95
N LEU A 257 -24.05 -12.19 -9.16
CA LEU A 257 -24.42 -12.19 -7.74
C LEU A 257 -25.89 -11.78 -7.52
N ASN A 258 -26.63 -11.41 -8.58
CA ASN A 258 -27.99 -10.87 -8.52
C ASN A 258 -28.12 -9.70 -7.53
N LYS A 259 -27.23 -8.71 -7.69
CA LYS A 259 -27.08 -7.56 -6.79
C LYS A 259 -27.13 -6.25 -7.57
N VAL A 260 -27.62 -5.20 -6.94
CA VAL A 260 -27.68 -3.87 -7.56
C VAL A 260 -26.26 -3.36 -7.80
N LYS A 261 -26.03 -2.68 -8.93
CA LYS A 261 -24.70 -2.16 -9.32
C LYS A 261 -24.02 -1.35 -8.22
N SER A 262 -24.76 -0.53 -7.48
CA SER A 262 -24.21 0.27 -6.38
C SER A 262 -23.62 -0.58 -5.23
N GLU A 263 -24.22 -1.74 -4.93
CA GLU A 263 -23.69 -2.67 -3.92
C GLU A 263 -22.41 -3.34 -4.42
N ILE A 264 -22.38 -3.72 -5.70
CA ILE A 264 -21.20 -4.28 -6.36
C ILE A 264 -20.06 -3.26 -6.38
N GLU A 265 -20.33 -2.02 -6.77
CA GLU A 265 -19.32 -0.94 -6.76
C GLU A 265 -18.73 -0.74 -5.37
N LYS A 266 -19.58 -0.77 -4.33
CA LYS A 266 -19.14 -0.66 -2.94
C LYS A 266 -18.26 -1.84 -2.52
N GLY A 267 -18.68 -3.07 -2.83
CA GLY A 267 -17.91 -4.29 -2.53
C GLY A 267 -16.57 -4.32 -3.27
N LEU A 268 -16.57 -4.00 -4.56
CA LEU A 268 -15.35 -3.86 -5.37
C LEU A 268 -14.40 -2.81 -4.80
N LYS A 269 -14.92 -1.63 -4.44
CA LYS A 269 -14.11 -0.57 -3.83
C LYS A 269 -13.48 -1.03 -2.51
N ASN A 270 -14.22 -1.75 -1.68
CA ASN A 270 -13.68 -2.33 -0.45
C ASN A 270 -12.54 -3.31 -0.75
N ILE A 271 -12.72 -4.21 -1.71
CA ILE A 271 -11.70 -5.18 -2.12
C ILE A 271 -10.45 -4.46 -2.62
N MET A 272 -10.60 -3.51 -3.55
CA MET A 272 -9.48 -2.72 -4.08
C MET A 272 -8.69 -1.99 -2.98
N ASN A 273 -9.38 -1.44 -1.98
CA ASN A 273 -8.74 -0.75 -0.87
C ASN A 273 -8.06 -1.69 0.13
N LEU A 274 -8.49 -2.94 0.20
CA LEU A 274 -7.90 -3.96 1.07
C LEU A 274 -6.64 -4.60 0.47
N ILE A 275 -6.61 -4.74 -0.86
CA ILE A 275 -5.49 -5.34 -1.60
C ILE A 275 -4.98 -4.41 -2.72
N PRO A 276 -4.54 -3.17 -2.38
CA PRO A 276 -4.20 -2.13 -3.36
C PRO A 276 -2.92 -2.43 -4.16
N ASP A 277 -2.14 -3.40 -3.72
CA ASP A 277 -0.96 -3.95 -4.38
C ASP A 277 -1.30 -5.05 -5.39
N LYS A 278 -2.52 -5.60 -5.37
CA LYS A 278 -2.95 -6.73 -6.21
C LYS A 278 -4.06 -6.34 -7.19
N MET A 279 -4.82 -5.29 -6.84
CA MET A 279 -5.89 -4.74 -7.66
C MET A 279 -5.80 -3.22 -7.68
N ASN A 280 -5.69 -2.62 -8.86
CA ASN A 280 -5.59 -1.17 -8.99
C ASN A 280 -6.35 -0.64 -10.21
N ILE A 281 -6.80 0.62 -10.13
CA ILE A 281 -7.37 1.35 -11.26
C ILE A 281 -6.25 2.15 -11.95
N LEU A 282 -6.09 1.97 -13.26
CA LEU A 282 -4.99 2.55 -14.03
C LEU A 282 -5.28 3.89 -14.71
N MET A 283 -6.54 4.30 -14.83
CA MET A 283 -6.94 5.51 -15.57
C MET A 283 -7.92 6.32 -14.74
N ASP A 284 -7.44 7.36 -14.07
CA ASP A 284 -8.27 8.24 -13.21
C ASP A 284 -8.66 9.56 -13.90
N HIS A 285 -8.53 9.64 -15.22
CA HIS A 285 -8.79 10.87 -15.97
C HIS A 285 -10.10 10.79 -16.78
N ILE A 286 -11.07 11.57 -16.30
CA ILE A 286 -12.16 12.26 -17.01
C ILE A 286 -13.53 11.56 -17.12
N ASN A 287 -13.69 10.24 -16.98
CA ASN A 287 -15.03 9.63 -16.81
C ASN A 287 -14.92 8.21 -16.22
N LYS A 288 -15.80 7.84 -15.28
CA LYS A 288 -15.84 6.49 -14.65
C LYS A 288 -15.83 5.34 -15.67
N GLN A 289 -16.39 5.58 -16.86
CA GLN A 289 -16.48 4.62 -17.97
C GLN A 289 -15.12 4.16 -18.55
N ARG A 290 -14.00 4.79 -18.20
CA ARG A 290 -12.66 4.44 -18.71
C ARG A 290 -11.72 3.83 -17.67
N TRP A 291 -12.21 3.57 -16.46
CA TRP A 291 -11.40 2.96 -15.41
C TRP A 291 -11.04 1.53 -15.81
N MET A 292 -9.75 1.25 -15.97
CA MET A 292 -9.26 -0.12 -16.16
C MET A 292 -8.83 -0.67 -14.80
N ILE A 293 -9.50 -1.73 -14.36
CA ILE A 293 -9.06 -2.53 -13.24
C ILE A 293 -7.99 -3.49 -13.76
N GLN A 294 -6.79 -3.34 -13.21
CA GLN A 294 -5.71 -4.28 -13.36
C GLN A 294 -5.70 -5.26 -12.18
N LEU A 295 -5.57 -6.54 -12.46
CA LEU A 295 -5.42 -7.62 -11.49
C LEU A 295 -4.12 -8.37 -11.73
N ASP A 296 -3.34 -8.55 -10.66
CA ASP A 296 -2.23 -9.50 -10.69
C ASP A 296 -2.74 -10.93 -10.47
N ARG A 297 -2.71 -11.73 -11.53
CA ARG A 297 -3.23 -13.11 -11.57
C ARG A 297 -2.50 -14.02 -10.58
N ALA A 298 -1.18 -13.88 -10.41
CA ALA A 298 -0.40 -14.70 -9.49
C ALA A 298 -0.80 -14.44 -8.04
N SER A 299 -0.97 -13.16 -7.70
CA SER A 299 -1.42 -12.70 -6.39
C SER A 299 -2.87 -13.09 -6.08
N LEU A 300 -3.76 -13.16 -7.07
CA LEU A 300 -5.17 -13.54 -6.90
C LEU A 300 -5.37 -15.03 -6.55
N LEU A 301 -4.61 -15.92 -7.19
CA LEU A 301 -4.65 -17.36 -6.88
C LEU A 301 -4.15 -17.64 -5.46
N GLN A 302 -3.15 -16.88 -4.98
CA GLN A 302 -2.69 -16.92 -3.59
C GLN A 302 -3.71 -16.27 -2.62
N LEU A 303 -4.37 -15.17 -3.03
CA LEU A 303 -5.43 -14.49 -2.27
C LEU A 303 -6.60 -15.41 -1.92
N ASN A 304 -6.93 -16.36 -2.81
CA ASN A 304 -8.14 -17.17 -2.72
C ASN A 304 -8.16 -18.15 -1.53
N LYS A 305 -7.01 -18.40 -0.89
CA LYS A 305 -6.93 -19.40 0.20
C LYS A 305 -6.53 -18.84 1.56
N GLN A 306 -5.89 -17.67 1.62
CA GLN A 306 -5.17 -17.30 2.85
C GLN A 306 -5.42 -15.90 3.38
N ILE A 307 -5.87 -14.95 2.57
CA ILE A 307 -5.89 -13.54 3.01
C ILE A 307 -7.32 -13.11 3.37
N ILE A 308 -8.32 -13.50 2.58
CA ILE A 308 -9.72 -13.15 2.87
C ILE A 308 -10.20 -13.91 4.13
N LEU A 309 -9.84 -15.18 4.27
CA LEU A 309 -10.19 -15.94 5.48
C LEU A 309 -9.43 -15.42 6.72
N ASN A 310 -8.14 -15.01 6.61
CA ASN A 310 -7.38 -14.55 7.78
C ASN A 310 -7.61 -13.07 8.14
N GLN A 311 -7.88 -12.20 7.16
CA GLN A 311 -8.12 -10.77 7.40
C GLN A 311 -9.56 -10.47 7.84
N PHE A 312 -10.56 -11.25 7.40
CA PHE A 312 -11.97 -10.99 7.74
C PHE A 312 -12.49 -11.84 8.90
N LEU A 313 -11.89 -13.00 9.18
CA LEU A 313 -12.51 -14.07 9.97
C LEU A 313 -11.59 -14.69 11.03
N CYS A 314 -10.75 -13.92 11.71
CA CYS A 314 -10.09 -14.46 12.90
C CYS A 314 -11.07 -14.63 14.07
N TYR A 315 -11.87 -15.70 14.02
CA TYR A 315 -12.05 -16.60 15.16
C TYR A 315 -10.85 -17.55 15.16
#